data_AF-A0A6J4K195-F1
#
_entry.id   AF-A0A6J4K195-F1
#
_cell.length_a   1.000
_cell.length_b   1.000
_cell.length_c   1.000
_cell.angle_alpha   90.00
_cell.angle_beta   90.00
_cell.angle_gamma   90.00
#
_symmetry.space_group_name_H-M   'P 1'
#
loop_
_entity.id
_entity.type
_entity.pdbx_description
1 polymer ?
#
loop_
_entity_poly.entity_id
_entity_poly.type
_entity_poly.pdbx_seq_one_letter_code
_entity_poly.pdbx_strand_id
1 'polypeptide(L)'
;MTDELYVPTHPIRFVTAASLFDGHDAAINIMRRILQRQGAEVIHLGHNRSVDEVVTAAIQEDAHGVAISSYQGGHVEYFSYLVDLLRERGAGHVEVYGGGGGVIVQEEIDRLHAHGVTHIFSPTDGQRLGLPGMINTMIRACDVDLGAQPPSSWDGVFTGEPATLARALSVAEAGALPDEVRERAASTVEGKAVPVLGITGTGGSGKSSLTDELVRRFRLDQEDKLRIAVLAVDPTRRKGGGALLGDRIRMNALGGPQVYFRSMASRGSGGTLPEHLGDAIALLRASGVDLVIVETPGIGQGDAGIVDHVDASLYVMTPEFGAASQLEKIDMLDFADAVAINKFERRGAEDARRDVARQLVRNREAFGASWQDMPVYGTSAA
;
A
#
# COMPACT_ATOMS: atom_id res chain seq x y z
N MET A 1 -7.73 -23.28 27.66
CA MET A 1 -7.75 -23.55 26.21
C MET A 1 -6.75 -22.58 25.61
N THR A 2 -5.74 -23.09 24.92
CA THR A 2 -4.44 -22.44 24.71
C THR A 2 -4.55 -21.05 24.10
N ASP A 3 -4.10 -20.04 24.85
CA ASP A 3 -3.81 -18.64 24.47
C ASP A 3 -2.72 -18.52 23.37
N GLU A 4 -2.46 -19.60 22.64
CA GLU A 4 -1.40 -19.64 21.66
C GLU A 4 -1.88 -19.00 20.36
N LEU A 5 -1.16 -17.95 19.97
CA LEU A 5 -1.42 -17.22 18.73
C LEU A 5 -1.18 -18.16 17.56
N TYR A 6 -2.17 -18.31 16.69
CA TYR A 6 -1.95 -18.96 15.40
C TYR A 6 -1.04 -18.07 14.57
N VAL A 7 0.04 -18.66 14.05
CA VAL A 7 0.99 -18.01 13.15
C VAL A 7 0.72 -18.58 11.76
N PRO A 8 0.43 -17.74 10.76
CA PRO A 8 0.14 -18.20 9.43
C PRO A 8 1.38 -18.81 8.78
N THR A 9 1.15 -19.79 7.92
CA THR A 9 2.20 -20.42 7.10
C THR A 9 2.45 -19.66 5.81
N HIS A 10 1.44 -18.93 5.32
CA HIS A 10 1.50 -18.10 4.12
C HIS A 10 1.44 -16.59 4.44
N PRO A 11 1.87 -15.70 3.54
CA PRO A 11 1.76 -14.26 3.72
C PRO A 11 0.29 -13.79 3.57
N ILE A 12 -0.48 -13.88 4.65
CA ILE A 12 -1.89 -13.50 4.66
C ILE A 12 -2.06 -11.98 4.67
N ARG A 13 -2.94 -11.48 3.81
CA ARG A 13 -3.26 -10.06 3.63
C ARG A 13 -4.69 -9.75 4.05
N PHE A 14 -4.86 -8.74 4.90
CA PHE A 14 -6.18 -8.25 5.34
C PHE A 14 -6.38 -6.77 5.01
N VAL A 15 -7.53 -6.44 4.41
CA VAL A 15 -8.01 -5.05 4.34
C VAL A 15 -8.87 -4.77 5.56
N THR A 16 -8.59 -3.68 6.27
CA THR A 16 -9.32 -3.31 7.50
C THR A 16 -9.86 -1.90 7.42
N ALA A 17 -11.13 -1.70 7.76
CA ALA A 17 -11.78 -0.39 7.74
C ALA A 17 -12.95 -0.29 8.74
N ALA A 18 -13.39 0.93 9.06
CA ALA A 18 -14.73 1.17 9.59
C ALA A 18 -15.69 1.55 8.46
N SER A 19 -16.97 1.19 8.60
CA SER A 19 -18.01 1.38 7.58
C SER A 19 -18.25 2.85 7.22
N LEU A 20 -19.03 3.08 6.17
CA LEU A 20 -19.37 4.43 5.70
C LEU A 20 -20.10 5.22 6.80
N PHE A 21 -19.70 6.49 6.97
CA PHE A 21 -20.16 7.39 8.03
C PHE A 21 -19.94 6.89 9.47
N ASP A 22 -19.09 5.88 9.65
CA ASP A 22 -18.67 5.42 10.96
C ASP A 22 -17.29 5.96 11.32
N GLY A 23 -17.22 6.72 12.41
CA GLY A 23 -15.98 7.23 13.00
C GLY A 23 -15.40 6.33 14.10
N HIS A 24 -16.07 5.23 14.46
CA HIS A 24 -15.63 4.33 15.54
C HIS A 24 -14.52 3.40 15.08
N ASP A 25 -13.29 3.92 15.06
CA ASP A 25 -12.12 3.17 14.62
C ASP A 25 -11.40 2.41 15.75
N ALA A 26 -11.80 2.61 17.01
CA ALA A 26 -11.11 2.06 18.17
C ALA A 26 -11.05 0.52 18.14
N ALA A 27 -12.17 -0.14 17.82
CA ALA A 27 -12.25 -1.60 17.76
C ALA A 27 -11.39 -2.16 16.62
N ILE A 28 -11.52 -1.61 15.41
CA ILE A 28 -10.75 -2.09 14.25
C ILE A 28 -9.23 -1.82 14.42
N ASN A 29 -8.86 -0.72 15.10
CA ASN A 29 -7.48 -0.43 15.46
C ASN A 29 -6.88 -1.47 16.42
N ILE A 30 -7.66 -2.01 17.35
CA ILE A 30 -7.20 -3.10 18.24
C ILE A 30 -7.07 -4.40 17.43
N MET A 31 -8.08 -4.75 16.64
CA MET A 31 -8.10 -5.97 15.83
C MET A 31 -6.91 -6.02 14.85
N ARG A 32 -6.65 -4.94 14.10
CA ARG A 32 -5.52 -4.89 13.16
C ARG A 32 -4.15 -5.01 13.82
N ARG A 33 -3.98 -4.51 15.06
CA ARG A 33 -2.72 -4.65 15.81
C ARG A 33 -2.46 -6.10 16.18
N ILE A 34 -3.51 -6.86 16.47
CA ILE A 34 -3.41 -8.30 16.78
C ILE A 34 -3.15 -9.08 15.48
N LEU A 35 -3.88 -8.81 14.39
CA LEU A 35 -3.60 -9.37 13.05
C LEU A 35 -2.12 -9.20 12.67
N GLN A 36 -1.61 -7.96 12.73
CA GLN A 36 -0.22 -7.67 12.43
C GLN A 36 0.76 -8.40 13.36
N ARG A 37 0.46 -8.46 14.66
CA ARG A 37 1.31 -9.15 15.65
C ARG A 37 1.39 -10.66 15.36
N GLN A 38 0.35 -11.24 14.79
CA GLN A 38 0.28 -12.66 14.46
C GLN A 38 0.89 -13.02 13.11
N GLY A 39 1.32 -12.05 12.31
CA GLY A 39 2.00 -12.31 11.04
C GLY A 39 1.27 -11.84 9.79
N ALA A 40 0.06 -11.28 9.92
CA ALA A 40 -0.66 -10.78 8.76
C ALA A 40 -0.08 -9.43 8.26
N GLU A 41 -0.14 -9.23 6.96
CA GLU A 41 0.04 -7.95 6.29
C GLU A 41 -1.31 -7.21 6.28
N VAL A 42 -1.39 -6.08 6.99
CA VAL A 42 -2.66 -5.35 7.18
C VAL A 42 -2.66 -4.06 6.37
N ILE A 43 -3.51 -3.99 5.35
CA ILE A 43 -3.84 -2.79 4.61
C ILE A 43 -4.96 -2.07 5.37
N HIS A 44 -4.62 -0.99 6.05
CA HIS A 44 -5.59 -0.26 6.87
C HIS A 44 -6.12 0.98 6.15
N LEU A 45 -7.43 1.03 5.91
CA LEU A 45 -8.07 2.16 5.22
C LEU A 45 -8.58 3.24 6.18
N GLY A 46 -8.53 3.01 7.49
CA GLY A 46 -9.08 3.93 8.49
C GLY A 46 -10.59 3.80 8.63
N HIS A 47 -11.28 4.93 8.73
CA HIS A 47 -12.71 5.01 8.99
C HIS A 47 -13.47 5.71 7.85
N ASN A 48 -14.80 5.72 7.91
CA ASN A 48 -15.66 6.33 6.89
C ASN A 48 -15.39 5.81 5.46
N ARG A 49 -15.41 4.49 5.27
CA ARG A 49 -15.15 3.87 3.96
C ARG A 49 -16.39 3.28 3.32
N SER A 50 -16.64 3.68 2.08
CA SER A 50 -17.67 3.09 1.24
C SER A 50 -17.34 1.64 0.88
N VAL A 51 -18.37 0.87 0.50
CA VAL A 51 -18.18 -0.51 0.02
C VAL A 51 -17.28 -0.53 -1.23
N ASP A 52 -17.47 0.41 -2.15
CA ASP A 52 -16.67 0.48 -3.38
C ASP A 52 -15.17 0.67 -3.09
N GLU A 53 -14.81 1.55 -2.14
CA GLU A 53 -13.42 1.73 -1.72
C GLU A 53 -12.82 0.46 -1.11
N VAL A 54 -13.59 -0.22 -0.24
CA VAL A 54 -13.13 -1.47 0.42
C VAL A 54 -12.94 -2.58 -0.62
N VAL A 55 -13.89 -2.76 -1.53
CA VAL A 55 -13.80 -3.79 -2.59
C VAL A 55 -12.66 -3.50 -3.54
N THR A 56 -12.52 -2.26 -3.99
CA THR A 56 -11.41 -1.86 -4.87
C THR A 56 -10.07 -2.11 -4.21
N ALA A 57 -9.93 -1.79 -2.91
CA ALA A 57 -8.73 -2.13 -2.16
C ALA A 57 -8.53 -3.64 -2.04
N ALA A 58 -9.54 -4.41 -1.66
CA ALA A 58 -9.43 -5.86 -1.51
C ALA A 58 -8.97 -6.55 -2.82
N ILE A 59 -9.49 -6.09 -3.97
CA ILE A 59 -9.11 -6.60 -5.29
C ILE A 59 -7.66 -6.23 -5.63
N GLN A 60 -7.32 -4.95 -5.61
CA GLN A 60 -5.97 -4.50 -6.02
C GLN A 60 -4.87 -5.04 -5.09
N GLU A 61 -5.19 -5.19 -3.81
CA GLU A 61 -4.28 -5.74 -2.81
C GLU A 61 -4.26 -7.28 -2.78
N ASP A 62 -5.10 -7.95 -3.58
CA ASP A 62 -5.28 -9.41 -3.60
C ASP A 62 -5.43 -9.98 -2.17
N ALA A 63 -6.35 -9.38 -1.42
CA ALA A 63 -6.52 -9.66 0.00
C ALA A 63 -7.16 -11.04 0.22
N HIS A 64 -6.80 -11.70 1.31
CA HIS A 64 -7.43 -12.98 1.69
C HIS A 64 -8.75 -12.72 2.43
N GLY A 65 -8.81 -11.61 3.17
CA GLY A 65 -10.04 -11.21 3.84
C GLY A 65 -10.15 -9.70 4.08
N VAL A 66 -11.39 -9.28 4.31
CA VAL A 66 -11.75 -7.93 4.73
C VAL A 66 -12.31 -7.99 6.15
N ALA A 67 -11.92 -7.04 7.01
CA ALA A 67 -12.47 -6.91 8.35
C ALA A 67 -13.05 -5.51 8.55
N ILE A 68 -14.36 -5.45 8.80
CA ILE A 68 -15.11 -4.20 8.91
C ILE A 68 -15.69 -4.02 10.31
N SER A 69 -15.44 -2.87 10.93
CA SER A 69 -16.22 -2.45 12.10
C SER A 69 -17.40 -1.59 11.67
N SER A 70 -18.59 -1.87 12.22
CA SER A 70 -19.79 -1.07 11.96
C SER A 70 -20.61 -0.84 13.24
N TYR A 71 -20.65 0.40 13.70
CA TYR A 71 -21.30 0.82 14.95
C TYR A 71 -22.45 1.83 14.75
N GLN A 72 -22.74 2.23 13.51
CA GLN A 72 -23.75 3.27 13.20
C GLN A 72 -25.05 2.73 12.59
N GLY A 73 -25.21 1.40 12.48
CA GLY A 73 -26.35 0.80 11.81
C GLY A 73 -26.17 0.73 10.29
N GLY A 74 -27.18 0.20 9.57
CA GLY A 74 -27.09 -0.06 8.12
C GLY A 74 -26.09 -1.15 7.75
N HIS A 75 -25.62 -1.91 8.74
CA HIS A 75 -24.63 -2.98 8.57
C HIS A 75 -25.15 -4.12 7.71
N VAL A 76 -26.44 -4.45 7.78
CA VAL A 76 -27.02 -5.52 6.96
C VAL A 76 -26.86 -5.17 5.47
N GLU A 77 -27.25 -3.97 5.07
CA GLU A 77 -27.12 -3.48 3.70
C GLU A 77 -25.65 -3.33 3.30
N TYR A 78 -24.82 -2.77 4.18
CA TYR A 78 -23.40 -2.58 3.91
C TYR A 78 -22.68 -3.90 3.63
N PHE A 79 -22.83 -4.89 4.51
CA PHE A 79 -22.18 -6.19 4.35
C PHE A 79 -22.76 -7.01 3.20
N SER A 80 -24.09 -6.95 2.98
CA SER A 80 -24.70 -7.63 1.83
C SER A 80 -24.15 -7.06 0.52
N TYR A 81 -24.10 -5.74 0.40
CA TYR A 81 -23.55 -5.08 -0.78
C TYR A 81 -22.05 -5.36 -0.96
N LEU A 82 -21.29 -5.42 0.13
CA LEU A 82 -19.87 -5.80 0.11
C LEU A 82 -19.64 -7.18 -0.49
N VAL A 83 -20.41 -8.18 -0.04
CA VAL A 83 -20.34 -9.56 -0.56
C VAL A 83 -20.76 -9.60 -2.03
N ASP A 84 -21.85 -8.93 -2.40
CA ASP A 84 -22.37 -8.93 -3.76
C ASP A 84 -21.36 -8.29 -4.73
N LEU A 85 -20.78 -7.15 -4.35
CA LEU A 85 -19.83 -6.42 -5.19
C LEU A 85 -18.48 -7.16 -5.32
N LEU A 86 -18.02 -7.86 -4.27
CA LEU A 86 -16.86 -8.75 -4.37
C LEU A 86 -17.11 -9.86 -5.39
N ARG A 87 -18.27 -10.52 -5.34
CA ARG A 87 -18.64 -11.59 -6.29
C ARG A 87 -18.77 -11.05 -7.71
N GLU A 88 -19.44 -9.91 -7.90
CA GLU A 88 -19.63 -9.26 -9.20
C GLU A 88 -18.28 -8.94 -9.86
N ARG A 89 -17.30 -8.50 -9.07
CA ARG A 89 -15.95 -8.14 -9.56
C ARG A 89 -14.95 -9.31 -9.53
N GLY A 90 -15.42 -10.55 -9.42
CA GLY A 90 -14.58 -11.75 -9.51
C GLY A 90 -13.71 -12.04 -8.28
N ALA A 91 -13.92 -11.33 -7.17
CA ALA A 91 -13.20 -11.48 -5.91
C ALA A 91 -14.02 -12.21 -4.83
N GLY A 92 -14.87 -13.16 -5.24
CA GLY A 92 -15.71 -13.95 -4.33
C GLY A 92 -14.93 -14.89 -3.39
N HIS A 93 -13.61 -15.02 -3.55
CA HIS A 93 -12.72 -15.77 -2.67
C HIS A 93 -12.30 -14.97 -1.42
N VAL A 94 -12.57 -13.66 -1.38
CA VAL A 94 -12.18 -12.80 -0.26
C VAL A 94 -13.15 -13.01 0.89
N GLU A 95 -12.65 -13.48 2.03
CA GLU A 95 -13.44 -13.74 3.22
C GLU A 95 -13.89 -12.43 3.90
N VAL A 96 -15.16 -12.32 4.29
CA VAL A 96 -15.73 -11.10 4.87
C VAL A 96 -15.99 -11.29 6.36
N TYR A 97 -15.30 -10.48 7.17
CA TYR A 97 -15.44 -10.46 8.62
C TYR A 97 -15.99 -9.13 9.10
N GLY A 98 -16.77 -9.17 10.19
CA GLY A 98 -17.34 -7.96 10.77
C GLY A 98 -17.52 -7.99 12.29
N GLY A 99 -17.77 -6.81 12.85
CA GLY A 99 -18.16 -6.65 14.25
C GLY A 99 -18.74 -5.26 14.51
N GLY A 100 -19.75 -5.20 15.39
CA GLY A 100 -20.42 -3.96 15.78
C GLY A 100 -20.78 -3.90 17.26
N GLY A 101 -20.16 -4.75 18.08
CA GLY A 101 -20.57 -4.95 19.45
C GLY A 101 -22.05 -5.39 19.53
N GLY A 102 -22.84 -4.72 20.36
CA GLY A 102 -24.28 -5.02 20.50
C GLY A 102 -25.18 -4.40 19.43
N VAL A 103 -24.62 -3.72 18.43
CA VAL A 103 -25.40 -3.06 17.36
C VAL A 103 -25.96 -4.08 16.35
N ILE A 104 -25.25 -5.19 16.13
CA ILE A 104 -25.66 -6.26 15.21
C ILE A 104 -26.29 -7.38 16.03
N VAL A 105 -27.61 -7.57 15.90
CA VAL A 105 -28.33 -8.59 16.69
C VAL A 105 -28.21 -9.97 16.05
N GLN A 106 -28.46 -11.04 16.82
CA GLN A 106 -28.25 -12.42 16.36
C GLN A 106 -29.00 -12.76 15.07
N GLU A 107 -30.26 -12.31 14.92
CA GLU A 107 -31.04 -12.53 13.70
C GLU A 107 -30.40 -11.88 12.46
N GLU A 108 -29.75 -10.72 12.63
CA GLU A 108 -29.01 -10.04 11.56
C GLU A 108 -27.68 -10.74 11.26
N ILE A 109 -27.00 -11.25 12.30
CA ILE A 109 -25.79 -12.08 12.15
C ILE A 109 -26.12 -13.30 11.29
N ASP A 110 -27.18 -14.04 11.62
CA ASP A 110 -27.59 -15.24 10.90
C ASP A 110 -27.95 -14.91 9.45
N ARG A 111 -28.66 -13.79 9.22
CA ARG A 111 -28.98 -13.30 7.88
C ARG A 111 -27.73 -12.95 7.07
N LEU A 112 -26.75 -12.28 7.67
CA LEU A 112 -25.50 -11.91 7.02
C LEU A 112 -24.66 -13.15 6.67
N HIS A 113 -24.60 -14.13 7.57
CA HIS A 113 -23.92 -15.41 7.28
C HIS A 113 -24.60 -16.15 6.13
N ALA A 114 -25.94 -16.20 6.11
CA ALA A 114 -26.69 -16.80 5.01
C ALA A 114 -26.45 -16.09 3.66
N HIS A 115 -26.18 -14.78 3.67
CA HIS A 115 -25.86 -14.01 2.45
C HIS A 115 -24.44 -14.25 1.93
N GLY A 116 -23.52 -14.66 2.81
CA GLY A 116 -22.14 -15.01 2.47
C GLY A 116 -21.07 -14.26 3.26
N VAL A 117 -21.42 -13.56 4.32
CA VAL A 117 -20.43 -13.05 5.27
C VAL A 117 -19.82 -14.22 6.03
N THR A 118 -18.50 -14.34 6.03
CA THR A 118 -17.76 -15.45 6.67
C THR A 118 -18.02 -15.50 8.17
N HIS A 119 -17.90 -14.37 8.85
CA HIS A 119 -18.21 -14.30 10.28
C HIS A 119 -18.47 -12.87 10.76
N ILE A 120 -19.45 -12.73 11.66
CA ILE A 120 -19.69 -11.50 12.42
C ILE A 120 -19.46 -11.85 13.88
N PHE A 121 -18.49 -11.21 14.52
CA PHE A 121 -18.15 -11.46 15.91
C PHE A 121 -19.12 -10.73 16.84
N SER A 122 -19.88 -11.50 17.62
CA SER A 122 -20.76 -10.97 18.65
C SER A 122 -19.99 -10.63 19.94
N PRO A 123 -20.57 -9.84 20.88
CA PRO A 123 -19.99 -9.66 22.21
C PRO A 123 -19.77 -10.98 22.97
N THR A 124 -20.65 -11.96 22.77
CA THR A 124 -20.55 -13.30 23.37
C THR A 124 -19.34 -14.06 22.81
N ASP A 125 -19.03 -13.92 21.52
CA ASP A 125 -17.80 -14.48 20.94
C ASP A 125 -16.56 -13.82 21.55
N GLY A 126 -16.59 -12.50 21.75
CA GLY A 126 -15.53 -11.77 22.43
C GLY A 126 -15.26 -12.30 23.84
N GLN A 127 -16.31 -12.62 24.61
CA GLN A 127 -16.17 -13.22 25.94
C GLN A 127 -15.65 -14.66 25.90
N ARG A 128 -16.10 -15.45 24.92
CA ARG A 128 -15.77 -16.88 24.80
C ARG A 128 -14.38 -17.14 24.24
N LEU A 129 -14.00 -16.42 23.18
CA LEU A 129 -12.77 -16.62 22.43
C LEU A 129 -11.65 -15.68 22.88
N GLY A 130 -12.00 -14.53 23.47
CA GLY A 130 -11.09 -13.41 23.62
C GLY A 130 -10.70 -12.79 22.27
N LEU A 131 -10.10 -11.60 22.31
CA LEU A 131 -9.60 -10.94 21.09
C LEU A 131 -8.62 -11.82 20.28
N PRO A 132 -7.62 -12.48 20.90
CA PRO A 132 -6.70 -13.34 20.15
C PRO A 132 -7.39 -14.55 19.52
N GLY A 133 -8.38 -15.14 20.19
CA GLY A 133 -9.14 -16.28 19.64
C GLY A 133 -9.97 -15.89 18.43
N MET A 134 -10.55 -14.69 18.41
CA MET A 134 -11.26 -14.19 17.23
C MET A 134 -10.31 -14.00 16.03
N ILE A 135 -9.13 -13.41 16.26
CA ILE A 135 -8.14 -13.25 15.19
C ILE A 135 -7.57 -14.60 14.74
N ASN A 136 -7.37 -15.57 15.65
CA ASN A 136 -7.00 -16.93 15.29
C ASN A 136 -8.00 -17.54 14.29
N THR A 137 -9.30 -17.37 14.52
CA THR A 137 -10.34 -17.84 13.59
C THR A 137 -10.17 -17.21 12.20
N MET A 138 -9.95 -15.90 12.14
CA MET A 138 -9.77 -15.18 10.87
C MET A 138 -8.52 -15.63 10.13
N ILE A 139 -7.36 -15.66 10.80
CA ILE A 139 -6.08 -16.01 10.18
C ILE A 139 -6.09 -17.47 9.71
N ARG A 140 -6.63 -18.41 10.50
CA ARG A 140 -6.70 -19.83 10.11
C ARG A 140 -7.53 -20.06 8.85
N ALA A 141 -8.67 -19.39 8.74
CA ALA A 141 -9.53 -19.52 7.56
C ALA A 141 -8.89 -18.90 6.31
N CYS A 142 -8.07 -17.86 6.49
CA CYS A 142 -7.38 -17.17 5.40
C CYS A 142 -5.98 -17.71 5.10
N ASP A 143 -5.50 -18.78 5.75
CA ASP A 143 -4.12 -19.29 5.59
C ASP A 143 -3.98 -20.16 4.33
N VAL A 144 -4.17 -19.53 3.18
CA VAL A 144 -4.06 -20.13 1.84
C VAL A 144 -2.97 -19.44 1.05
N ASP A 145 -2.26 -20.20 0.22
CA ASP A 145 -1.24 -19.62 -0.67
C ASP A 145 -1.89 -19.06 -1.94
N LEU A 146 -2.09 -17.74 -1.99
CA LEU A 146 -2.56 -17.06 -3.20
C LEU A 146 -1.48 -16.96 -4.28
N GLY A 147 -0.19 -16.97 -3.91
CA GLY A 147 0.94 -16.95 -4.84
C GLY A 147 1.12 -18.27 -5.59
N ALA A 148 0.65 -19.38 -5.03
CA ALA A 148 0.57 -20.68 -5.70
C ALA A 148 -0.70 -20.87 -6.56
N GLN A 149 -1.56 -19.85 -6.65
CA GLN A 149 -2.82 -19.90 -7.40
C GLN A 149 -2.79 -18.88 -8.55
N PRO A 150 -2.08 -19.17 -9.66
CA PRO A 150 -1.99 -18.24 -10.78
C PRO A 150 -3.37 -17.95 -11.40
N PRO A 151 -3.54 -16.79 -12.08
CA PRO A 151 -4.78 -16.52 -12.78
C PRO A 151 -4.99 -17.54 -13.91
N SER A 152 -6.25 -17.76 -14.31
CA SER A 152 -6.59 -18.70 -15.39
C SER A 152 -6.04 -18.26 -16.75
N SER A 153 -5.82 -16.95 -16.93
CA SER A 153 -5.10 -16.37 -18.06
C SER A 153 -4.25 -15.19 -17.58
N TRP A 154 -3.07 -15.03 -18.18
CA TRP A 154 -2.18 -13.90 -17.94
C TRP A 154 -2.51 -12.69 -18.84
N ASP A 155 -3.39 -12.83 -19.83
CA ASP A 155 -3.72 -11.75 -20.76
C ASP A 155 -4.32 -10.52 -20.06
N GLY A 156 -5.07 -10.75 -18.97
CA GLY A 156 -5.63 -9.68 -18.13
C GLY A 156 -4.57 -8.75 -17.54
N VAL A 157 -3.34 -9.24 -17.32
CA VAL A 157 -2.21 -8.38 -16.91
C VAL A 157 -2.00 -7.29 -17.96
N PHE A 158 -1.89 -7.68 -19.23
CA PHE A 158 -1.52 -6.80 -20.34
C PHE A 158 -2.65 -5.87 -20.82
N THR A 159 -3.90 -6.16 -20.41
CA THR A 159 -5.04 -5.25 -20.61
C THR A 159 -5.29 -4.35 -19.40
N GLY A 160 -4.61 -4.60 -18.28
CA GLY A 160 -4.77 -3.87 -17.02
C GLY A 160 -6.05 -4.22 -16.26
N GLU A 161 -6.51 -5.48 -16.39
CA GLU A 161 -7.59 -6.02 -15.58
C GLU A 161 -7.16 -6.10 -14.09
N PRO A 162 -7.82 -5.38 -13.16
CA PRO A 162 -7.30 -5.22 -11.80
C PRO A 162 -7.10 -6.54 -11.04
N ALA A 163 -8.03 -7.48 -11.11
CA ALA A 163 -7.96 -8.73 -10.37
C ALA A 163 -6.82 -9.64 -10.88
N THR A 164 -6.70 -9.77 -12.20
CA THR A 164 -5.64 -10.56 -12.84
C THR A 164 -4.27 -9.94 -12.57
N LEU A 165 -4.14 -8.61 -12.66
CA LEU A 165 -2.91 -7.90 -12.31
C LEU A 165 -2.55 -8.08 -10.83
N ALA A 166 -3.52 -7.95 -9.93
CA ALA A 166 -3.30 -8.13 -8.49
C ALA A 166 -2.82 -9.55 -8.15
N ARG A 167 -3.39 -10.57 -8.78
CA ARG A 167 -2.95 -11.95 -8.61
C ARG A 167 -1.56 -12.17 -9.19
N ALA A 168 -1.27 -11.63 -10.38
CA ALA A 168 0.06 -11.71 -10.98
C ALA A 168 1.15 -11.09 -10.08
N LEU A 169 0.85 -9.95 -9.44
CA LEU A 169 1.72 -9.32 -8.46
C LEU A 169 1.94 -10.20 -7.23
N SER A 170 0.91 -10.89 -6.72
CA SER A 170 1.06 -11.86 -5.62
C SER A 170 1.93 -13.05 -5.99
N VAL A 171 1.79 -13.57 -7.22
CA VAL A 171 2.64 -14.66 -7.74
C VAL A 171 4.09 -14.20 -7.89
N ALA A 172 4.32 -12.97 -8.37
CA ALA A 172 5.65 -12.37 -8.47
C ALA A 172 6.28 -12.13 -7.09
N GLU A 173 5.52 -11.62 -6.13
CA GLU A 173 5.95 -11.46 -4.73
C GLU A 173 6.35 -12.79 -4.07
N ALA A 174 5.79 -13.91 -4.53
CA ALA A 174 6.12 -15.26 -4.07
C ALA A 174 7.31 -15.88 -4.82
N GLY A 175 7.90 -15.18 -5.79
CA GLY A 175 8.99 -15.68 -6.62
C GLY A 175 8.55 -16.79 -7.60
N ALA A 176 7.25 -16.89 -7.88
CA ALA A 176 6.65 -17.96 -8.68
C ALA A 176 6.17 -17.47 -10.07
N LEU A 177 6.59 -16.28 -10.50
CA LEU A 177 6.21 -15.73 -11.80
C LEU A 177 6.82 -16.57 -12.94
N PRO A 178 6.03 -17.13 -13.86
CA PRO A 178 6.56 -17.94 -14.97
C PRO A 178 7.48 -17.14 -15.89
N ASP A 179 8.53 -17.77 -16.41
CA ASP A 179 9.51 -17.14 -17.30
C ASP A 179 8.86 -16.57 -18.57
N GLU A 180 7.90 -17.28 -19.17
CA GLU A 180 7.16 -16.80 -20.35
C GLU A 180 6.42 -15.47 -20.08
N VAL A 181 5.89 -15.30 -18.86
CA VAL A 181 5.19 -14.06 -18.47
C VAL A 181 6.19 -12.94 -18.21
N ARG A 182 7.32 -13.26 -17.57
CA ARG A 182 8.43 -12.33 -17.32
C ARG A 182 8.99 -11.79 -18.65
N GLU A 183 9.24 -12.67 -19.61
CA GLU A 183 9.71 -12.32 -20.96
C GLU A 183 8.68 -11.49 -21.73
N ARG A 184 7.39 -11.85 -21.65
CA ARG A 184 6.32 -11.08 -22.28
C ARG A 184 6.18 -9.69 -21.67
N ALA A 185 6.29 -9.55 -20.35
CA ALA A 185 6.30 -8.25 -19.69
C ALA A 185 7.49 -7.39 -20.16
N ALA A 186 8.70 -7.96 -20.20
CA ALA A 186 9.89 -7.27 -20.69
C ALA A 186 9.75 -6.79 -22.15
N SER A 187 9.33 -7.67 -23.06
CA SER A 187 9.14 -7.33 -24.48
C SER A 187 8.04 -6.29 -24.72
N THR A 188 6.99 -6.27 -23.90
CA THR A 188 5.92 -5.25 -23.96
C THR A 188 6.47 -3.85 -23.64
N VAL A 189 7.39 -3.77 -22.67
CA VAL A 189 8.03 -2.51 -22.24
C VAL A 189 8.96 -1.95 -23.32
N GLU A 190 9.66 -2.78 -24.08
CA GLU A 190 10.51 -2.32 -25.20
C GLU A 190 9.69 -1.58 -26.29
N GLY A 191 8.41 -1.94 -26.46
CA GLY A 191 7.52 -1.30 -27.43
C GLY A 191 6.88 0.01 -26.96
N LYS A 192 6.79 0.26 -25.64
CA LYS A 192 6.25 1.50 -25.03
C LYS A 192 7.02 1.81 -23.75
N ALA A 193 7.85 2.85 -23.78
CA ALA A 193 8.59 3.32 -22.62
C ALA A 193 7.62 3.95 -21.59
N VAL A 194 7.12 3.15 -20.65
CA VAL A 194 6.36 3.62 -19.49
C VAL A 194 7.36 4.08 -18.42
N PRO A 195 7.43 5.37 -18.04
CA PRO A 195 8.34 5.85 -17.01
C PRO A 195 8.03 5.29 -15.62
N VAL A 196 9.09 5.09 -14.83
CA VAL A 196 9.04 4.69 -13.43
C VAL A 196 9.62 5.80 -12.56
N LEU A 197 8.79 6.41 -11.71
CA LEU A 197 9.20 7.41 -10.73
C LEU A 197 9.38 6.75 -9.36
N GLY A 198 10.61 6.74 -8.84
CA GLY A 198 10.92 6.35 -7.46
C GLY A 198 10.76 7.50 -6.49
N ILE A 199 9.98 7.32 -5.44
CA ILE A 199 9.83 8.28 -4.33
C ILE A 199 10.40 7.64 -3.07
N THR A 200 11.50 8.18 -2.58
CA THR A 200 12.17 7.71 -1.36
C THR A 200 12.42 8.87 -0.42
N GLY A 201 12.80 8.59 0.82
CA GLY A 201 12.92 9.62 1.85
C GLY A 201 12.88 9.09 3.28
N THR A 202 13.18 9.98 4.21
CA THR A 202 13.20 9.63 5.63
C THR A 202 11.80 9.27 6.16
N GLY A 203 11.75 8.41 7.18
CA GLY A 203 10.50 8.03 7.83
C GLY A 203 9.72 9.25 8.34
N GLY A 204 8.46 9.38 7.91
CA GLY A 204 7.59 10.48 8.32
C GLY A 204 7.85 11.81 7.60
N SER A 205 8.66 11.86 6.54
CA SER A 205 8.85 13.06 5.71
C SER A 205 7.58 13.48 4.94
N GLY A 206 6.60 12.58 4.83
CA GLY A 206 5.33 12.81 4.13
C GLY A 206 5.33 12.35 2.68
N LYS A 207 6.10 11.29 2.36
CA LYS A 207 6.16 10.66 1.04
C LYS A 207 4.78 10.34 0.49
N SER A 208 4.00 9.51 1.17
CA SER A 208 2.65 9.09 0.71
C SER A 208 1.68 10.25 0.55
N SER A 209 1.75 11.27 1.43
CA SER A 209 0.96 12.49 1.25
C SER A 209 1.39 13.28 0.02
N LEU A 210 2.69 13.38 -0.24
CA LEU A 210 3.20 14.03 -1.45
C LEU A 210 2.88 13.20 -2.71
N THR A 211 2.97 11.87 -2.65
CA THR A 211 2.56 10.94 -3.70
C THR A 211 1.09 11.15 -4.05
N ASP A 212 0.19 11.21 -3.06
CA ASP A 212 -1.23 11.50 -3.26
C ASP A 212 -1.45 12.84 -3.97
N GLU A 213 -0.77 13.88 -3.49
CA GLU A 213 -0.88 15.21 -4.06
C GLU A 213 -0.34 15.27 -5.50
N LEU A 214 0.75 14.56 -5.81
CA LEU A 214 1.29 14.43 -7.17
C LEU A 214 0.32 13.69 -8.10
N VAL A 215 -0.24 12.55 -7.65
CA VAL A 215 -1.28 11.82 -8.39
C VAL A 215 -2.46 12.75 -8.67
N ARG A 216 -2.92 13.50 -7.66
CA ARG A 216 -3.98 14.52 -7.82
C ARG A 216 -3.62 15.57 -8.87
N ARG A 217 -2.36 16.06 -8.91
CA ARG A 217 -1.94 17.04 -9.94
C ARG A 217 -1.95 16.41 -11.33
N PHE A 218 -1.44 15.19 -11.49
CA PHE A 218 -1.50 14.50 -12.79
C PHE A 218 -2.95 14.34 -13.27
N ARG A 219 -3.85 13.91 -12.38
CA ARG A 219 -5.27 13.77 -12.72
C ARG A 219 -5.90 15.07 -13.18
N LEU A 220 -5.66 16.17 -12.46
CA LEU A 220 -6.22 17.47 -12.79
C LEU A 220 -5.61 18.06 -14.07
N ASP A 221 -4.29 18.05 -14.18
CA ASP A 221 -3.54 18.65 -15.28
C ASP A 221 -3.76 17.90 -16.60
N GLN A 222 -4.02 16.59 -16.52
CA GLN A 222 -4.22 15.73 -17.68
C GLN A 222 -5.68 15.32 -17.87
N GLU A 223 -6.62 15.94 -17.14
CA GLU A 223 -8.06 15.66 -17.22
C GLU A 223 -8.40 14.15 -17.11
N ASP A 224 -7.78 13.46 -16.15
CA ASP A 224 -7.96 12.01 -15.91
C ASP A 224 -7.63 11.12 -17.13
N LYS A 225 -6.83 11.60 -18.09
CA LYS A 225 -6.42 10.83 -19.28
C LYS A 225 -5.27 9.85 -19.00
N LEU A 226 -4.42 10.14 -18.01
CA LEU A 226 -3.30 9.28 -17.66
C LEU A 226 -3.74 8.13 -16.75
N ARG A 227 -3.27 6.92 -17.06
CA ARG A 227 -3.36 5.76 -16.18
C ARG A 227 -2.10 5.67 -15.32
N ILE A 228 -2.24 5.65 -14.00
CA ILE A 228 -1.11 5.65 -13.06
C ILE A 228 -1.17 4.40 -12.18
N ALA A 229 -0.07 3.67 -12.09
CA ALA A 229 0.11 2.63 -11.09
C ALA A 229 0.97 3.15 -9.94
N VAL A 230 0.54 2.92 -8.70
CA VAL A 230 1.31 3.23 -7.49
C VAL A 230 1.63 1.93 -6.77
N LEU A 231 2.92 1.69 -6.55
CA LEU A 231 3.45 0.58 -5.79
C LEU A 231 4.10 1.12 -4.51
N ALA A 232 3.42 0.97 -3.38
CA ALA A 232 3.92 1.46 -2.10
C ALA A 232 4.54 0.33 -1.29
N VAL A 233 5.75 0.52 -0.78
CA VAL A 233 6.49 -0.48 -0.01
C VAL A 233 6.57 -0.04 1.45
N ASP A 234 6.11 -0.91 2.35
CA ASP A 234 6.15 -0.72 3.79
C ASP A 234 7.05 -1.78 4.48
N PRO A 235 7.68 -1.46 5.62
CA PRO A 235 8.58 -2.38 6.28
C PRO A 235 7.83 -3.49 7.03
N THR A 236 8.27 -4.74 6.84
CA THR A 236 7.79 -5.87 7.66
C THR A 236 8.36 -5.80 9.08
N ARG A 237 7.54 -6.11 10.09
CA ARG A 237 8.03 -6.16 11.47
C ARG A 237 8.95 -7.37 11.67
N ARG A 238 10.19 -7.11 12.10
CA ARG A 238 11.16 -8.15 12.50
C ARG A 238 10.60 -9.13 13.53
N LYS A 239 9.72 -8.65 14.43
CA LYS A 239 9.04 -9.48 15.43
C LYS A 239 7.61 -9.76 14.98
N GLY A 240 7.32 -11.03 14.72
CA GLY A 240 5.99 -11.53 14.36
C GLY A 240 5.74 -11.66 12.85
N GLY A 241 6.58 -11.07 11.98
CA GLY A 241 6.50 -11.29 10.52
C GLY A 241 5.41 -10.50 9.79
N GLY A 242 4.46 -9.88 10.49
CA GLY A 242 3.41 -9.07 9.88
C GLY A 242 3.84 -7.65 9.54
N ALA A 243 3.02 -6.97 8.73
CA ALA A 243 3.26 -5.60 8.29
C ALA A 243 2.00 -4.74 8.48
N LEU A 244 2.19 -3.43 8.71
CA LEU A 244 1.12 -2.45 8.60
C LEU A 244 1.41 -1.70 7.32
N LEU A 245 0.63 -2.01 6.28
CA LEU A 245 0.70 -1.39 4.97
C LEU A 245 -0.14 -0.11 5.04
N GLY A 246 0.51 0.94 5.50
CA GLY A 246 -0.09 2.17 6.00
C GLY A 246 -0.15 3.29 4.98
N ASP A 247 0.48 3.15 3.82
CA ASP A 247 0.55 4.25 2.85
C ASP A 247 -0.81 4.51 2.17
N ARG A 248 -1.58 3.46 1.89
CA ARG A 248 -2.90 3.57 1.24
C ARG A 248 -3.89 4.47 2.00
N ILE A 249 -3.79 4.54 3.33
CA ILE A 249 -4.69 5.39 4.15
C ILE A 249 -4.52 6.89 3.86
N ARG A 250 -3.36 7.29 3.32
CA ARG A 250 -3.03 8.68 3.00
C ARG A 250 -3.50 9.09 1.60
N MET A 251 -3.90 8.13 0.78
CA MET A 251 -4.20 8.36 -0.63
C MET A 251 -5.68 8.65 -0.84
N ASN A 252 -6.03 9.92 -1.08
CA ASN A 252 -7.40 10.36 -1.38
C ASN A 252 -7.67 10.46 -2.88
N ALA A 253 -6.61 10.53 -3.70
CA ALA A 253 -6.69 10.68 -5.15
C ALA A 253 -6.84 9.34 -5.91
N LEU A 254 -7.06 8.21 -5.21
CA LEU A 254 -7.21 6.88 -5.82
C LEU A 254 -8.57 6.63 -6.49
N GLY A 255 -9.53 7.54 -6.38
CA GLY A 255 -10.90 7.29 -6.88
C GLY A 255 -10.96 7.14 -8.40
N GLY A 256 -11.67 6.11 -8.88
CA GLY A 256 -11.87 5.84 -10.32
C GLY A 256 -10.88 4.82 -10.91
N PRO A 257 -11.10 4.37 -12.15
CA PRO A 257 -10.31 3.31 -12.79
C PRO A 257 -8.91 3.74 -13.26
N GLN A 258 -8.60 5.04 -13.23
CA GLN A 258 -7.34 5.59 -13.74
C GLN A 258 -6.14 5.26 -12.84
N VAL A 259 -6.37 5.00 -11.55
CA VAL A 259 -5.29 4.77 -10.59
C VAL A 259 -5.36 3.35 -10.04
N TYR A 260 -4.29 2.59 -10.28
CA TYR A 260 -4.07 1.29 -9.66
C TYR A 260 -3.13 1.45 -8.46
N PHE A 261 -3.47 0.87 -7.32
CA PHE A 261 -2.64 0.97 -6.11
C PHE A 261 -2.40 -0.42 -5.49
N ARG A 262 -1.13 -0.75 -5.23
CA ARG A 262 -0.71 -1.97 -4.54
C ARG A 262 0.25 -1.63 -3.41
N SER A 263 0.04 -2.20 -2.24
CA SER A 263 1.01 -2.21 -1.15
C SER A 263 1.83 -3.50 -1.12
N MET A 264 3.15 -3.39 -0.97
CA MET A 264 4.07 -4.51 -0.75
C MET A 264 4.74 -4.40 0.62
N ALA A 265 5.03 -5.54 1.22
CA ALA A 265 5.85 -5.61 2.42
C ALA A 265 7.30 -5.96 2.03
N SER A 266 8.30 -5.45 2.74
CA SER A 266 9.72 -5.78 2.46
C SER A 266 10.07 -7.26 2.73
N ARG A 267 9.25 -7.99 3.49
CA ARG A 267 9.36 -9.42 3.83
C ARG A 267 10.71 -9.89 4.39
N GLY A 268 11.48 -8.98 4.97
CA GLY A 268 12.72 -9.34 5.66
C GLY A 268 13.84 -9.78 4.73
N SER A 269 13.79 -9.40 3.45
CA SER A 269 15.01 -9.29 2.64
C SER A 269 16.04 -8.47 3.45
N GLY A 270 17.33 -8.76 3.34
CA GLY A 270 18.35 -8.04 4.11
C GLY A 270 18.40 -6.52 3.90
N GLY A 271 17.58 -5.98 2.99
CA GLY A 271 17.44 -4.56 2.65
C GLY A 271 16.05 -3.97 2.95
N THR A 272 15.82 -2.76 2.46
CA THR A 272 14.56 -2.02 2.63
C THR A 272 13.52 -2.32 1.56
N LEU A 273 13.92 -2.91 0.43
CA LEU A 273 13.05 -3.21 -0.70
C LEU A 273 12.75 -4.73 -0.81
N PRO A 274 11.57 -5.12 -1.35
CA PRO A 274 11.25 -6.51 -1.61
C PRO A 274 12.16 -7.12 -2.67
N GLU A 275 12.49 -8.40 -2.53
CA GLU A 275 13.37 -9.14 -3.46
C GLU A 275 12.87 -9.11 -4.91
N HIS A 276 11.56 -9.28 -5.12
CA HIS A 276 10.92 -9.33 -6.44
C HIS A 276 10.30 -7.98 -6.87
N LEU A 277 10.84 -6.86 -6.39
CA LEU A 277 10.35 -5.52 -6.76
C LEU A 277 10.44 -5.27 -8.28
N GLY A 278 11.52 -5.69 -8.92
CA GLY A 278 11.70 -5.53 -10.38
C GLY A 278 10.61 -6.23 -11.20
N ASP A 279 10.17 -7.41 -10.76
CA ASP A 279 9.11 -8.18 -11.43
C ASP A 279 7.77 -7.49 -11.31
N ALA A 280 7.47 -6.96 -10.11
CA ALA A 280 6.27 -6.18 -9.87
C ALA A 280 6.23 -4.92 -10.77
N ILE A 281 7.34 -4.18 -10.85
CA ILE A 281 7.46 -2.99 -11.72
C ILE A 281 7.27 -3.38 -13.19
N ALA A 282 7.90 -4.48 -13.65
CA ALA A 282 7.76 -4.95 -15.03
C ALA A 282 6.31 -5.29 -15.39
N LEU A 283 5.59 -6.00 -14.50
CA LEU A 283 4.16 -6.31 -14.68
C LEU A 283 3.32 -5.04 -14.74
N LEU A 284 3.57 -4.06 -13.86
CA LEU A 284 2.86 -2.78 -13.86
C LEU A 284 3.10 -2.01 -15.17
N ARG A 285 4.35 -1.91 -15.64
CA ARG A 285 4.65 -1.26 -16.93
C ARG A 285 3.97 -1.96 -18.11
N ALA A 286 3.89 -3.28 -18.07
CA ALA A 286 3.22 -4.07 -19.10
C ALA A 286 1.68 -4.01 -19.05
N SER A 287 1.09 -3.43 -18.00
CA SER A 287 -0.37 -3.41 -17.79
C SER A 287 -1.14 -2.32 -18.53
N GLY A 288 -0.45 -1.57 -19.39
CA GLY A 288 -1.07 -0.49 -20.18
C GLY A 288 -1.29 0.81 -19.41
N VAL A 289 -0.57 1.01 -18.30
CA VAL A 289 -0.47 2.31 -17.63
C VAL A 289 0.48 3.25 -18.38
N ASP A 290 0.47 4.53 -18.01
CA ASP A 290 1.30 5.59 -18.59
C ASP A 290 2.39 6.06 -17.63
N LEU A 291 2.27 5.76 -16.33
CA LEU A 291 3.27 6.05 -15.30
C LEU A 291 3.20 4.99 -14.20
N VAL A 292 4.37 4.53 -13.74
CA VAL A 292 4.52 3.77 -12.50
C VAL A 292 5.19 4.66 -11.46
N ILE A 293 4.61 4.75 -10.27
CA ILE A 293 5.21 5.41 -9.11
C ILE A 293 5.54 4.34 -8.07
N VAL A 294 6.78 4.31 -7.61
CA VAL A 294 7.24 3.38 -6.57
C VAL A 294 7.61 4.17 -5.33
N GLU A 295 6.90 3.96 -4.23
CA GLU A 295 7.23 4.57 -2.93
C GLU A 295 7.96 3.56 -2.05
N THR A 296 9.10 3.95 -1.49
CA THR A 296 9.88 3.09 -0.58
C THR A 296 9.44 3.24 0.87
N PRO A 297 9.86 2.34 1.78
CA PRO A 297 9.77 2.61 3.20
C PRO A 297 10.55 3.86 3.59
N GLY A 298 10.37 4.31 4.83
CA GLY A 298 11.27 5.32 5.41
C GLY A 298 12.70 4.80 5.45
N ILE A 299 13.59 5.41 4.68
CA ILE A 299 15.00 5.01 4.58
C ILE A 299 15.89 5.74 5.59
N GLY A 300 17.04 5.12 5.87
CA GLY A 300 18.16 5.76 6.58
C GLY A 300 19.00 6.63 5.65
N GLN A 301 20.08 7.21 6.18
CA GLN A 301 20.96 8.09 5.40
C GLN A 301 21.75 7.34 4.30
N GLY A 302 22.11 6.07 4.53
CA GLY A 302 22.95 5.27 3.63
C GLY A 302 22.20 4.27 2.76
N ASP A 303 20.96 4.58 2.36
CA ASP A 303 20.13 3.70 1.54
C ASP A 303 19.67 4.44 0.29
N ALA A 304 20.04 3.91 -0.86
CA ALA A 304 19.67 4.40 -2.19
C ALA A 304 19.20 3.25 -3.09
N GLY A 305 18.76 2.12 -2.53
CA GLY A 305 18.49 0.89 -3.28
C GLY A 305 17.40 1.01 -4.35
N ILE A 306 16.57 2.05 -4.30
CA ILE A 306 15.52 2.28 -5.29
C ILE A 306 16.06 2.74 -6.65
N VAL A 307 17.26 3.33 -6.69
CA VAL A 307 17.85 3.94 -7.89
C VAL A 307 18.01 2.91 -9.02
N ASP A 308 18.33 1.67 -8.69
CA ASP A 308 18.52 0.59 -9.68
C ASP A 308 17.20 0.08 -10.30
N HIS A 309 16.05 0.56 -9.81
CA HIS A 309 14.73 0.08 -10.22
C HIS A 309 13.87 1.14 -10.92
N VAL A 310 14.33 2.39 -11.04
CA VAL A 310 13.50 3.52 -11.48
C VAL A 310 14.19 4.37 -12.54
N ASP A 311 13.40 5.04 -13.38
CA ASP A 311 13.92 5.92 -14.44
C ASP A 311 14.23 7.33 -13.92
N ALA A 312 13.52 7.76 -12.88
CA ALA A 312 13.75 9.02 -12.18
C ALA A 312 13.49 8.87 -10.68
N SER A 313 14.20 9.62 -9.85
CA SER A 313 14.17 9.52 -8.40
C SER A 313 13.89 10.86 -7.71
N LEU A 314 12.96 10.84 -6.77
CA LEU A 314 12.58 11.96 -5.92
C LEU A 314 12.92 11.64 -4.47
N TYR A 315 13.85 12.39 -3.89
CA TYR A 315 14.17 12.29 -2.46
C TYR A 315 13.34 13.27 -1.65
N VAL A 316 12.58 12.77 -0.68
CA VAL A 316 11.68 13.56 0.18
C VAL A 316 12.23 13.63 1.60
N MET A 317 12.51 14.85 2.06
CA MET A 317 13.02 15.13 3.41
C MET A 317 12.24 16.26 4.08
N THR A 318 12.49 16.50 5.37
CA THR A 318 11.94 17.67 6.08
C THR A 318 13.04 18.70 6.34
N PRO A 319 12.70 19.95 6.72
CA PRO A 319 13.70 20.95 7.11
C PRO A 319 14.60 20.53 8.27
N GLU A 320 14.19 19.55 9.10
CA GLU A 320 14.93 19.10 10.28
C GLU A 320 15.90 17.94 10.01
N PHE A 321 17.03 18.22 9.35
CA PHE A 321 18.10 17.25 9.11
C PHE A 321 19.32 17.42 10.05
N GLY A 322 19.25 18.32 11.02
CA GLY A 322 20.34 18.63 11.93
C GLY A 322 21.34 19.64 11.34
N ALA A 323 22.64 19.41 11.56
CA ALA A 323 23.69 20.27 11.01
C ALA A 323 23.83 20.06 9.49
N ALA A 324 24.24 21.10 8.75
CA ALA A 324 24.48 21.01 7.31
C ALA A 324 25.47 19.91 6.90
N SER A 325 26.43 19.56 7.77
CA SER A 325 27.38 18.45 7.54
C SER A 325 26.74 17.06 7.56
N GLN A 326 25.48 16.93 7.99
CA GLN A 326 24.74 15.66 7.87
C GLN A 326 24.31 15.40 6.42
N LEU A 327 24.18 16.44 5.59
CA LEU A 327 23.80 16.29 4.18
C LEU A 327 24.87 15.51 3.39
N GLU A 328 26.14 15.62 3.77
CA GLU A 328 27.26 14.88 3.18
C GLU A 328 27.20 13.36 3.44
N LYS A 329 26.30 12.91 4.32
CA LYS A 329 26.14 11.49 4.66
C LYS A 329 24.89 10.86 4.06
N ILE A 330 24.08 11.64 3.35
CA ILE A 330 22.84 11.17 2.75
C ILE A 330 23.17 10.73 1.33
N ASP A 331 23.38 9.42 1.15
CA ASP A 331 23.74 8.82 -0.13
C ASP A 331 22.72 9.20 -1.22
N MET A 332 21.43 9.24 -0.88
CA MET A 332 20.39 9.59 -1.84
C MET A 332 20.54 10.99 -2.46
N LEU A 333 21.27 11.93 -1.83
CA LEU A 333 21.55 13.24 -2.44
C LEU A 333 22.55 13.17 -3.60
N ASP A 334 23.32 12.08 -3.73
CA ASP A 334 24.19 11.85 -4.87
C ASP A 334 23.43 11.34 -6.09
N PHE A 335 22.33 10.62 -5.87
CA PHE A 335 21.57 9.95 -6.93
C PHE A 335 20.25 10.62 -7.29
N ALA A 336 19.67 11.42 -6.40
CA ALA A 336 18.34 12.01 -6.62
C ALA A 336 18.29 12.95 -7.82
N ASP A 337 17.34 12.73 -8.73
CA ASP A 337 17.06 13.63 -9.85
C ASP A 337 16.42 14.93 -9.36
N ALA A 338 15.56 14.85 -8.34
CA ALA A 338 14.97 15.97 -7.64
C ALA A 338 14.88 15.72 -6.14
N VAL A 339 14.87 16.81 -5.36
CA VAL A 339 14.67 16.77 -3.90
C VAL A 339 13.45 17.61 -3.53
N ALA A 340 12.54 17.01 -2.77
CA ALA A 340 11.41 17.70 -2.15
C ALA A 340 11.68 17.88 -0.64
N ILE A 341 11.83 19.14 -0.21
CA ILE A 341 11.82 19.50 1.20
C ILE A 341 10.37 19.73 1.58
N ASN A 342 9.74 18.67 2.06
CA ASN A 342 8.35 18.67 2.45
C ASN A 342 8.18 19.23 3.86
N LYS A 343 6.94 19.61 4.21
CA LYS A 343 6.63 20.35 5.44
C LYS A 343 7.31 21.73 5.45
N PHE A 344 7.29 22.39 4.29
CA PHE A 344 7.97 23.65 4.06
C PHE A 344 7.39 24.83 4.87
N GLU A 345 6.20 24.64 5.46
CA GLU A 345 5.62 25.56 6.44
C GLU A 345 6.40 25.64 7.76
N ARG A 346 7.32 24.69 8.01
CA ARG A 346 8.11 24.67 9.24
C ARG A 346 9.23 25.71 9.24
N ARG A 347 9.64 26.11 10.45
CA ARG A 347 10.70 27.10 10.65
C ARG A 347 12.03 26.60 10.07
N GLY A 348 12.72 27.48 9.34
CA GLY A 348 14.04 27.19 8.76
C GLY A 348 13.98 26.47 7.40
N ALA A 349 12.79 26.31 6.81
CA ALA A 349 12.62 25.63 5.53
C ALA A 349 13.41 26.24 4.36
N GLU A 350 13.49 27.57 4.26
CA GLU A 350 14.28 28.22 3.19
C GLU A 350 15.79 28.06 3.41
N ASP A 351 16.27 28.10 4.67
CA ASP A 351 17.66 27.80 4.99
C ASP A 351 17.99 26.34 4.66
N ALA A 352 17.10 25.41 5.00
CA ALA A 352 17.18 24.01 4.61
C ALA A 352 17.27 23.84 3.09
N ARG A 353 16.42 24.55 2.32
CA ARG A 353 16.45 24.53 0.85
C ARG A 353 17.79 24.99 0.29
N ARG A 354 18.30 26.10 0.81
CA ARG A 354 19.62 26.61 0.40
C ARG A 354 20.72 25.60 0.70
N ASP A 355 20.73 25.01 1.88
CA ASP A 355 21.82 24.12 2.31
C ASP A 355 21.80 22.80 1.52
N VAL A 356 20.62 22.23 1.30
CA VAL A 356 20.41 21.04 0.45
C VAL A 356 20.78 21.32 -1.00
N ALA A 357 20.33 22.45 -1.57
CA ALA A 357 20.66 22.83 -2.94
C ALA A 357 22.16 23.05 -3.14
N ARG A 358 22.84 23.67 -2.17
CA ARG A 358 24.31 23.81 -2.20
C ARG A 358 25.02 22.46 -2.09
N GLN A 359 24.46 21.50 -1.34
CA GLN A 359 24.97 20.13 -1.33
C GLN A 359 24.80 19.50 -2.71
N LEU A 360 23.64 19.65 -3.35
CA LEU A 360 23.39 19.11 -4.70
C LEU A 360 24.34 19.71 -5.75
N VAL A 361 24.66 21.01 -5.67
CA VAL A 361 25.69 21.63 -6.53
C VAL A 361 27.03 20.91 -6.36
N ARG A 362 27.44 20.59 -5.12
CA ARG A 362 28.69 19.88 -4.83
C ARG A 362 28.66 18.46 -5.37
N ASN A 363 27.60 17.71 -5.09
CA ASN A 363 27.46 16.30 -5.48
C ASN A 363 27.45 16.14 -7.01
N ARG A 364 26.83 17.08 -7.73
CA ARG A 364 26.78 17.09 -9.21
C ARG A 364 27.99 17.78 -9.86
N GLU A 365 28.97 18.23 -9.07
CA GLU A 365 30.12 19.02 -9.52
C GLU A 365 29.76 20.26 -10.37
N ALA A 366 28.56 20.80 -10.18
CA ALA A 366 27.98 21.86 -11.00
C ALA A 366 28.41 23.25 -10.53
N PHE A 367 29.71 23.47 -10.27
CA PHE A 367 30.23 24.66 -9.57
C PHE A 367 29.94 26.01 -10.27
N GLY A 368 29.59 26.00 -11.56
CA GLY A 368 29.17 27.19 -12.32
C GLY A 368 27.67 27.49 -12.26
N ALA A 369 26.84 26.57 -11.75
CA ALA A 369 25.40 26.73 -11.66
C ALA A 369 25.01 27.48 -10.37
N SER A 370 23.91 28.23 -10.41
CA SER A 370 23.36 28.77 -9.18
C SER A 370 22.68 27.67 -8.38
N TRP A 371 22.77 27.74 -7.05
CA TRP A 371 22.06 26.79 -6.18
C TRP A 371 20.55 26.90 -6.35
N GLN A 372 20.01 28.06 -6.75
CA GLN A 372 18.57 28.21 -7.01
C GLN A 372 18.08 27.43 -8.23
N ASP A 373 18.98 27.07 -9.15
CA ASP A 373 18.67 26.31 -10.36
C ASP A 373 18.73 24.79 -10.11
N MET A 374 19.20 24.36 -8.94
CA MET A 374 19.16 22.95 -8.55
C MET A 374 17.70 22.50 -8.36
N PRO A 375 17.37 21.24 -8.70
CA PRO A 375 16.01 20.69 -8.58
C PRO A 375 15.65 20.39 -7.12
N VAL A 376 15.66 21.41 -6.26
CA VAL A 376 15.34 21.36 -4.83
C VAL A 376 14.12 22.23 -4.57
N TYR A 377 12.99 21.58 -4.33
CA TYR A 377 11.68 22.19 -4.21
C TYR A 377 11.21 22.19 -2.77
N GLY A 378 10.61 23.30 -2.32
CA GLY A 378 9.85 23.34 -1.08
C GLY A 378 8.41 22.90 -1.32
N THR A 379 7.93 21.91 -0.57
CA THR A 379 6.56 21.39 -0.71
C THR A 379 5.81 21.37 0.62
N SER A 380 4.48 21.48 0.55
CA SER A 380 3.60 21.28 1.71
C SER A 380 2.41 20.43 1.24
N ALA A 381 2.44 19.14 1.58
CA ALA A 381 1.42 18.16 1.21
C ALA A 381 0.42 17.87 2.34
N ALA A 382 0.38 18.73 3.37
CA ALA A 382 -0.42 18.57 4.58
C ALA A 382 -1.62 19.50 4.62
#